data_AF-A0AAD4WH41-F1
#
_entry.id   AF-A0AAD4WH41-F1
#
_cell.length_a   1.000
_cell.length_b   1.000
_cell.length_c   1.000
_cell.angle_alpha   90.00
_cell.angle_beta   90.00
_cell.angle_gamma   90.00
#
_symmetry.space_group_name_H-M   'P 1'
#
loop_
_entity.id
_entity.type
_entity.pdbx_description
1 polymer ?
#
loop_
_entity_poly.entity_id
_entity_poly.type
_entity_poly.pdbx_seq_one_letter_code
_entity_poly.pdbx_strand_id
1 'polypeptide(L)' 'MDVRVERVEEIPSENGWRKFGCYVMVESFSLRRMDGSLAWRSDFMYADRIRCKWEQGFVLDCCQGGPN' A
#
# COMPACT_ATOMS: atom_id res chain seq x y z
N MET A 1 0.30 -23.31 0.54
CA MET A 1 0.09 -21.85 0.49
C MET A 1 1.08 -21.27 1.46
N ASP A 2 2.25 -20.87 0.95
CA ASP A 2 3.33 -20.32 1.77
C ASP A 2 3.11 -18.81 1.86
N VAL A 3 2.88 -18.28 3.06
CA VAL A 3 2.65 -16.85 3.25
C VAL A 3 4.01 -16.18 3.34
N ARG A 4 4.44 -15.55 2.25
CA ARG A 4 5.69 -14.79 2.23
C ARG A 4 5.45 -13.38 2.76
N VAL A 5 5.96 -13.11 3.96
CA VAL A 5 5.95 -11.76 4.53
C VAL A 5 7.11 -10.98 3.89
N GLU A 6 6.79 -9.96 3.08
CA GLU A 6 7.80 -9.14 2.40
C GLU A 6 8.40 -8.06 3.32
N ARG A 7 7.62 -7.55 4.29
CA ARG A 7 8.08 -6.50 5.20
C ARG A 7 7.29 -6.49 6.51
N VAL A 8 7.98 -6.28 7.63
CA VAL A 8 7.39 -6.00 8.96
C VAL A 8 7.95 -4.67 9.42
N GLU A 9 7.09 -3.75 9.87
CA GLU A 9 7.48 -2.46 10.40
C GLU A 9 6.92 -2.29 11.80
N GLU A 10 7.81 -2.10 12.76
CA GLU A 10 7.48 -1.76 14.14
C GLU A 10 8.11 -0.42 14.47
N ILE A 11 7.30 0.56 14.89
CA ILE A 11 7.78 1.87 15.27
C ILE A 11 7.39 2.11 16.72
N PRO A 12 8.36 2.27 17.64
CA PRO A 12 8.07 2.52 19.03
C PRO A 12 7.41 3.90 19.18
N SER A 13 6.22 3.92 19.77
CA SER A 13 5.55 5.18 20.10
C SER A 13 5.92 5.60 21.52
N GLU A 14 6.65 6.71 21.68
CA GLU A 14 6.97 7.24 23.02
C GLU A 14 5.71 7.71 23.79
N ASN A 15 4.63 8.11 23.09
CA ASN A 15 3.47 8.77 23.69
C ASN A 15 2.12 8.09 23.34
N GLY A 16 2.07 6.75 23.31
CA GLY A 16 0.82 5.99 23.08
C GLY A 16 0.41 5.84 21.62
N TRP A 17 -0.82 5.35 21.39
CA TRP A 17 -1.31 4.98 20.05
C TRP A 17 -1.32 6.15 19.07
N ARG A 18 -0.63 6.00 17.94
CA ARG A 18 -0.65 6.94 16.81
C ARG A 18 -1.49 6.36 15.67
N LYS A 19 -2.11 7.23 14.88
CA LYS A 19 -2.90 6.78 13.72
C LYS A 19 -1.96 6.27 12.62
N PHE A 20 -2.17 5.01 12.25
CA PHE A 20 -1.53 4.33 11.13
C PHE A 20 -2.41 4.41 9.88
N GLY A 21 -1.82 4.70 8.72
CA GLY A 21 -2.45 4.55 7.41
C GLY A 21 -1.58 3.68 6.50
N CYS A 22 -2.17 2.64 5.91
CA CYS A 22 -1.54 1.81 4.90
C CYS A 22 -2.31 1.96 3.57
N TYR A 23 -1.59 2.33 2.52
CA TYR A 23 -2.14 2.59 1.19
C TYR A 23 -1.48 1.63 0.22
N VAL A 24 -2.26 0.89 -0.56
CA VAL A 24 -1.74 0.06 -1.65
C VAL A 24 -2.07 0.68 -3.00
N MET A 25 -1.14 0.57 -3.94
CA MET A 25 -1.42 0.93 -5.33
C MET A 25 -2.18 -0.22 -5.99
N VAL A 26 -3.33 0.09 -6.58
CA VAL A 26 -4.16 -0.86 -7.32
C VAL A 26 -4.32 -0.36 -8.75
N GLU A 27 -4.01 -1.21 -9.73
CA GLU A 27 -4.38 -0.99 -11.13
C GLU A 27 -5.60 -1.84 -11.48
N SER A 28 -6.68 -1.17 -11.86
CA SER A 28 -7.95 -1.82 -12.24
C SER A 28 -8.12 -1.83 -13.74
N PHE A 29 -8.15 -3.02 -14.34
CA PHE A 29 -8.41 -3.20 -15.77
C PHE A 29 -9.88 -3.56 -15.97
N SER A 30 -10.61 -2.75 -16.72
CA SER A 30 -12.01 -3.00 -17.07
C SER A 30 -12.16 -3.14 -18.58
N LEU A 31 -12.60 -4.31 -19.04
CA LEU A 31 -12.97 -4.56 -20.43
C LEU A 31 -14.48 -4.32 -20.58
N ARG A 32 -14.86 -3.44 -21.50
CA ARG A 32 -16.25 -3.19 -21.84
C ARG A 32 -16.55 -3.73 -23.24
N ARG A 33 -17.71 -4.34 -23.40
CA ARG A 33 -18.26 -4.70 -24.71
C ARG A 33 -18.65 -3.42 -25.47
N MET A 34 -18.89 -3.55 -26.77
CA MET A 34 -19.32 -2.44 -27.62
C MET A 34 -20.65 -1.80 -27.17
N ASP A 35 -21.51 -2.58 -26.53
CA ASP A 35 -22.77 -2.11 -25.94
C ASP A 35 -22.56 -1.34 -24.60
N GLY A 36 -21.32 -1.14 -24.17
CA GLY A 36 -20.95 -0.46 -22.93
C GLY A 36 -21.03 -1.35 -21.68
N SER A 37 -21.54 -2.58 -21.78
CA SER A 37 -21.62 -3.51 -20.65
C SER A 37 -20.22 -3.96 -20.21
N LEU A 38 -20.04 -4.17 -18.91
CA LEU A 38 -18.78 -4.70 -18.38
C LEU A 38 -18.65 -6.17 -18.78
N ALA A 39 -17.60 -6.48 -19.54
CA ALA A 39 -17.24 -7.85 -19.91
C ALA A 39 -16.37 -8.49 -18.82
N TRP A 40 -15.42 -7.73 -18.30
CA TRP A 40 -14.43 -8.21 -17.34
C TRP A 40 -13.87 -7.06 -16.50
N ARG A 41 -13.57 -7.33 -15.22
CA ARG A 41 -12.79 -6.45 -14.35
C ARG A 41 -11.78 -7.28 -13.58
N SER A 42 -10.54 -6.80 -13.52
CA SER A 42 -9.49 -7.37 -12.67
C SER A 42 -8.73 -6.25 -11.98
N ASP A 43 -8.48 -6.44 -10.69
CA ASP A 43 -7.74 -5.52 -9.85
C ASP A 43 -6.38 -6.15 -9.52
N PHE A 44 -5.30 -5.44 -9.83
CA PHE A 44 -3.93 -5.86 -9.54
C PHE A 44 -3.36 -4.98 -8.46
N MET A 45 -3.04 -5.60 -7.32
CA MET A 45 -2.40 -4.93 -6.20
C MET A 45 -0.89 -5.08 -6.31
N TYR A 46 -0.18 -3.97 -6.23
CA TYR A 46 1.28 -3.94 -6.25
C TYR A 46 1.79 -3.92 -4.81
N ALA A 47 2.13 -5.09 -4.26
CA ALA A 47 2.61 -5.25 -2.89
C ALA A 47 3.93 -4.48 -2.65
N ASP A 48 4.79 -4.41 -3.68
CA ASP A 48 6.02 -3.62 -3.71
C ASP A 48 5.77 -2.10 -3.63
N ARG A 49 4.54 -1.65 -3.90
CA ARG A 49 4.13 -0.24 -3.88
C ARG A 49 3.24 0.13 -2.69
N ILE A 50 3.26 -0.66 -1.62
CA ILE A 50 2.62 -0.32 -0.35
C ILE A 50 3.30 0.91 0.26
N ARG A 51 2.49 1.93 0.60
CA ARG A 51 2.92 3.15 1.31
C ARG A 51 2.26 3.22 2.68
N CYS A 52 3.09 3.33 3.71
CA CYS A 52 2.65 3.53 5.09
C CYS A 52 2.81 5.02 5.47
N LYS A 53 1.87 5.57 6.23
CA LYS A 53 1.91 6.94 6.77
C LYS A 53 1.48 6.95 8.24
N TRP A 54 2.10 7.83 9.02
CA TRP A 54 1.76 8.07 10.43
C TRP A 54 1.46 9.55 10.65
N GLU A 55 0.39 9.87 11.38
CA GLU A 55 0.03 11.27 11.68
C GLU A 55 0.91 11.84 12.80
N GLN A 56 2.15 12.23 12.48
CA GLN A 56 2.93 13.30 13.14
C GLN A 56 4.32 13.43 12.50
N GLY A 57 4.52 14.51 11.74
CA GLY A 57 5.85 15.09 11.43
C GLY A 57 6.73 14.29 10.46
N PHE A 58 6.95 14.88 9.28
CA PHE A 58 7.73 14.37 8.15
C PHE A 58 7.08 13.18 7.42
N VAL A 59 6.58 13.47 6.22
CA VAL A 59 6.44 12.48 5.16
C VAL A 59 7.85 12.03 4.80
N LEU A 60 8.46 11.20 5.63
CA LEU A 60 9.53 10.34 5.16
C LEU A 60 8.81 9.35 4.26
N ASP A 61 8.86 9.59 2.94
CA ASP A 61 8.63 8.54 1.98
C ASP A 61 9.51 7.36 2.42
N CYS A 62 8.89 6.31 2.98
CA CYS A 62 9.56 5.09 3.44
C CYS A 62 10.28 4.33 2.30
N CYS A 63 10.38 4.94 1.11
CA CYS A 63 11.03 4.42 -0.09
C CYS A 63 12.53 4.75 -0.16
N GLN A 64 13.10 5.49 0.78
CA GLN A 64 14.54 5.69 0.82
C GLN A 64 15.10 5.16 2.13
N GLY A 65 15.88 4.09 2.02
CA GLY A 65 16.79 3.68 3.08
C GLY A 65 17.58 4.91 3.53
N GLY A 66 17.36 5.32 4.77
CA GLY A 66 18.21 6.28 5.44
C GLY A 66 19.59 5.67 5.68
N PRO A 67 20.66 6.47 5.68
CA PRO A 67 22.00 5.94 5.86
C PRO A 67 22.18 5.47 7.31
N ASN A 68 22.64 4.23 7.46
CA ASN A 68 23.78 3.82 8.30
C ASN A 68 24.19 2.40 7.91
#